data_AF-A0A2G1WXH2-F1
#
_entry.id   AF-A0A2G1WXH2-F1
#
_cell.length_a   1.000
_cell.length_b   1.000
_cell.length_c   1.000
_cell.angle_alpha   90.00
_cell.angle_beta   90.00
_cell.angle_gamma   90.00
#
_symmetry.space_group_name_H-M   'P 1'
#
loop_
_entity.id
_entity.type
_entity.pdbx_description
1 polymer ?
#
loop_
_entity_poly.entity_id
_entity_poly.type
_entity_poly.pdbx_seq_one_letter_code
_entity_poly.pdbx_strand_id
1 'polypeptide(L)'
;MPATKVLNGDAATTPVTVIEAKGHNSDPAAADVARGIAQAHNHLPEVNLGYVAAPAPSITDTARAQARNLNVGVIAVDDSDSARVIEPARVTGAGEFSTTIDAVRLQATTHRLTDGSFPVNHPKNYLGYALAVAVDGDTETVYVDNVINAISGGRRGAILLNLVNDQPNGDSLTHLGAEVVRFGRDQHGSVTAALAEFDTWTGRSTRFTELAPRWAQLARSVAIQYEPTRLIITALERIHQNGTRDATLADIALEAARINQPLAVEVFFTQHRRDDVLTADGDINEAVLTDPTVYKSGIHFQFKYQLYHVGILTTGGTDDKKTVLSNTWRLEQAVGSASGPR
;
A
#
# COMPACT_ATOMS: atom_id res chain seq x y z
N MET A 1 -5.90 -27.96 26.75
CA MET A 1 -6.56 -27.25 25.63
C MET A 1 -7.47 -26.17 26.20
N PRO A 2 -7.00 -24.94 26.44
CA PRO A 2 -7.90 -23.83 26.70
C PRO A 2 -8.37 -23.22 25.37
N ALA A 3 -9.62 -22.78 25.37
CA ALA A 3 -10.39 -22.35 24.21
C ALA A 3 -9.87 -21.04 23.60
N THR A 4 -9.54 -21.08 22.31
CA THR A 4 -9.36 -19.89 21.47
C THR A 4 -10.71 -19.24 21.23
N LYS A 5 -11.00 -18.17 21.96
CA LYS A 5 -12.01 -17.20 21.58
C LYS A 5 -11.39 -16.32 20.50
N VAL A 6 -11.62 -16.68 19.23
CA VAL A 6 -11.23 -15.85 18.08
C VAL A 6 -12.06 -14.57 18.15
N LEU A 7 -11.44 -13.49 18.58
CA LEU A 7 -11.99 -12.14 18.53
C LEU A 7 -11.50 -11.50 17.22
N ASN A 8 -12.45 -11.19 16.33
CA ASN A 8 -12.33 -10.40 15.10
C ASN A 8 -11.26 -10.82 14.07
N GLY A 9 -11.73 -11.54 13.05
CA GLY A 9 -11.05 -11.70 11.76
C GLY A 9 -11.29 -10.52 10.81
N ASP A 10 -11.00 -9.30 11.26
CA ASP A 10 -11.01 -8.13 10.38
C ASP A 10 -9.59 -7.81 9.90
N ALA A 11 -9.35 -8.08 8.61
CA ALA A 11 -8.28 -7.52 7.79
C ALA A 11 -6.86 -7.46 8.39
N ALA A 12 -6.23 -8.62 8.60
CA ALA A 12 -4.77 -8.67 8.77
C ALA A 12 -4.09 -8.54 7.41
N THR A 13 -3.66 -7.33 7.06
CA THR A 13 -2.63 -7.12 6.06
C THR A 13 -1.29 -6.97 6.79
N THR A 14 -0.69 -8.13 7.06
CA THR A 14 0.50 -8.22 7.89
C THR A 14 1.74 -7.81 7.07
N PRO A 15 2.57 -6.88 7.55
CA PRO A 15 3.83 -6.56 6.89
C PRO A 15 4.69 -7.81 6.73
N VAL A 16 5.32 -7.97 5.57
CA VAL A 16 6.19 -9.12 5.30
C VAL A 16 7.44 -8.94 6.14
N THR A 17 7.65 -9.90 7.04
CA THR A 17 8.72 -9.87 8.02
C THR A 17 9.55 -11.12 7.87
N VAL A 18 10.87 -10.99 7.79
CA VAL A 18 11.78 -12.13 7.95
C VAL A 18 12.25 -12.19 9.40
N ILE A 19 12.32 -13.40 9.96
CA ILE A 19 12.87 -13.66 11.29
C ILE A 19 13.97 -14.70 11.18
N GLU A 20 15.21 -14.26 11.35
CA GLU A 20 16.39 -15.11 11.43
C GLU A 20 16.54 -15.67 12.85
N ALA A 21 16.10 -16.90 13.07
CA ALA A 21 16.26 -17.57 14.36
C ALA A 21 17.71 -18.04 14.58
N LYS A 22 18.24 -17.81 15.77
CA LYS A 22 19.55 -18.26 16.26
C LYS A 22 19.40 -18.93 17.63
N GLY A 23 20.43 -19.68 18.05
CA GLY A 23 20.43 -20.40 19.32
C GLY A 23 20.14 -21.90 19.23
N HIS A 24 20.18 -22.50 18.02
CA HIS A 24 20.22 -23.96 17.88
C HIS A 24 21.65 -24.47 18.18
N ASN A 25 22.02 -24.47 19.46
CA ASN A 25 23.32 -24.91 19.96
C ASN A 25 23.21 -25.42 21.41
N SER A 26 24.27 -26.07 21.90
CA SER A 26 24.32 -26.59 23.28
C SER A 26 24.56 -25.51 24.33
N ASP A 27 25.07 -24.35 23.93
CA ASP A 27 25.28 -23.17 24.79
C ASP A 27 24.52 -21.97 24.20
N PRO A 28 23.37 -21.60 24.78
CA PRO A 28 22.56 -20.48 24.32
C PRO A 28 23.33 -19.15 24.23
N ALA A 29 24.35 -18.93 25.08
CA ALA A 29 25.15 -17.70 25.04
C ALA A 29 26.11 -17.64 23.83
N ALA A 30 26.40 -18.79 23.21
CA ALA A 30 27.24 -18.90 22.03
C ALA A 30 26.48 -18.70 20.70
N ALA A 31 25.23 -18.22 20.74
CA ALA A 31 24.48 -17.97 19.51
C ALA A 31 25.13 -16.85 18.68
N ASP A 32 25.34 -17.10 17.39
CA ASP A 32 25.93 -16.13 16.47
C ASP A 32 24.88 -15.09 16.01
N VAL A 33 24.60 -14.14 16.91
CA VAL A 33 23.63 -13.05 16.69
C VAL A 33 24.09 -12.14 15.55
N ALA A 34 25.39 -11.85 15.45
CA ALA A 34 25.95 -10.97 14.42
C ALA A 34 25.71 -11.51 13.01
N ARG A 35 25.87 -12.83 12.81
CA ARG A 35 25.52 -13.48 11.55
C ARG A 35 24.02 -13.42 11.27
N GLY A 36 23.18 -13.61 12.29
CA GLY A 36 21.73 -13.48 12.14
C GLY A 36 21.29 -12.09 11.71
N ILE A 37 21.92 -11.04 12.26
CA ILE A 37 21.70 -9.66 11.84
C ILE A 37 22.07 -9.47 10.36
N ALA A 38 23.25 -9.95 9.94
CA ALA A 38 23.68 -9.83 8.55
C ALA A 38 22.75 -10.57 7.57
N GLN A 39 22.26 -11.75 7.96
CA GLN A 39 21.30 -12.52 7.16
C GLN A 39 19.95 -11.80 7.04
N ALA A 40 19.40 -11.31 8.16
CA ALA A 40 18.16 -10.54 8.16
C ALA A 40 18.29 -9.26 7.34
N HIS A 41 19.45 -8.58 7.42
CA HIS A 41 19.76 -7.40 6.60
C HIS A 41 19.77 -7.73 5.11
N ASN A 42 20.38 -8.84 4.71
CA ASN A 42 20.43 -9.26 3.30
C ASN A 42 19.06 -9.57 2.70
N HIS A 43 18.07 -9.86 3.56
CA HIS A 43 16.68 -10.06 3.15
C HIS A 43 15.87 -8.76 3.12
N LEU A 44 16.36 -7.64 3.66
CA LEU A 44 15.65 -6.36 3.63
C LEU A 44 15.28 -5.88 2.21
N PRO A 45 16.05 -6.16 1.14
CA PRO A 45 15.58 -5.92 -0.23
C PRO A 45 14.31 -6.72 -0.60
N GLU A 46 13.93 -7.75 0.14
CA GLU A 46 12.84 -8.67 -0.20
C GLU A 46 11.66 -8.62 0.78
N VAL A 47 11.77 -7.88 1.90
CA VAL A 47 10.77 -7.82 2.97
C VAL A 47 10.62 -6.40 3.54
N ASN A 48 9.56 -6.14 4.32
CA ASN A 48 9.38 -4.83 4.96
C ASN A 48 10.23 -4.66 6.21
N LEU A 49 10.42 -5.74 6.97
CA LEU A 49 11.11 -5.75 8.24
C LEU A 49 11.99 -6.99 8.36
N GLY A 50 13.21 -6.81 8.83
CA GLY A 50 14.11 -7.90 9.19
C GLY A 50 14.30 -7.96 10.69
N TYR A 51 14.16 -9.15 11.27
CA TYR A 51 14.50 -9.42 12.67
C TYR A 51 15.50 -10.56 12.79
N VAL A 52 16.34 -10.49 13.82
CA VAL A 52 17.01 -11.66 14.39
C VAL A 52 16.31 -12.04 15.69
N ALA A 53 16.01 -13.32 15.87
CA ALA A 53 15.53 -13.86 17.13
C ALA A 53 16.63 -14.72 17.77
N ALA A 54 17.05 -14.41 18.99
CA ALA A 54 18.15 -15.11 19.66
C ALA A 54 17.92 -15.22 21.18
N PRO A 55 18.54 -16.19 21.88
CA PRO A 55 18.45 -16.31 23.32
C PRO A 55 18.94 -15.02 24.01
N ALA A 56 18.18 -14.51 24.98
CA ALA A 56 18.49 -13.25 25.67
C ALA A 56 19.96 -13.15 26.17
N PRO A 57 20.58 -14.21 26.74
CA PRO A 57 21.97 -14.16 27.20
C PRO A 57 23.03 -13.95 26.09
N SER A 58 22.70 -14.25 24.83
CA SER A 58 23.62 -14.09 23.69
C SER A 58 23.63 -12.69 23.09
N ILE A 59 22.69 -11.84 23.49
CA ILE A 59 22.50 -10.53 22.87
C ILE A 59 23.32 -9.50 23.60
N THR A 60 24.34 -8.98 22.92
CA THR A 60 25.25 -7.95 23.44
C THR A 60 24.84 -6.56 22.98
N ASP A 61 25.30 -5.52 23.67
CA ASP A 61 25.12 -4.13 23.22
C ASP A 61 25.74 -3.87 21.85
N THR A 62 26.86 -4.55 21.54
CA THR A 62 27.48 -4.51 20.21
C THR A 62 26.55 -5.08 19.14
N ALA A 63 25.89 -6.21 19.42
CA ALA A 63 24.91 -6.79 18.49
C ALA A 63 23.70 -5.87 18.30
N ARG A 64 23.20 -5.22 19.36
CA ARG A 64 22.11 -4.23 19.25
C ARG A 64 22.51 -3.02 18.42
N ALA A 65 23.71 -2.48 18.64
CA ALA A 65 24.23 -1.36 17.85
C ALA A 65 24.40 -1.74 16.37
N GLN A 66 24.90 -2.94 16.08
CA GLN A 66 25.01 -3.46 14.72
C GLN A 66 23.63 -3.62 14.07
N ALA A 67 22.64 -4.17 14.78
CA ALA A 67 21.28 -4.35 14.29
C ALA A 67 20.65 -3.00 13.92
N ARG A 68 20.80 -1.99 14.80
CA ARG A 68 20.34 -0.62 14.54
C ARG A 68 20.97 0.00 13.30
N ASN A 69 22.28 -0.18 13.12
CA ASN A 69 22.99 0.34 11.94
C ASN A 69 22.55 -0.35 10.64
N LEU A 70 22.08 -1.60 10.74
CA LEU A 70 21.63 -2.39 9.60
C LEU A 70 20.11 -2.41 9.44
N ASN A 71 19.39 -1.59 10.20
CA ASN A 71 17.92 -1.49 10.21
C ASN A 71 17.20 -2.80 10.57
N VAL A 72 17.88 -3.71 11.26
CA VAL A 72 17.36 -5.01 11.70
C VAL A 72 16.90 -4.92 13.14
N GLY A 73 15.73 -5.47 13.44
CA GLY A 73 15.22 -5.59 14.80
C GLY A 73 15.78 -6.81 15.52
N VAL A 74 15.73 -6.79 16.85
CA VAL A 74 16.22 -7.88 17.69
C VAL A 74 15.11 -8.33 18.63
N ILE A 75 14.78 -9.62 18.54
CA ILE A 75 13.85 -10.31 19.43
C ILE A 75 14.68 -11.14 20.40
N ALA A 76 14.63 -10.78 21.69
CA ALA A 76 15.18 -11.59 22.75
C ALA A 76 14.19 -12.71 23.09
N VAL A 77 14.65 -13.95 23.00
CA VAL A 77 13.92 -15.15 23.42
C VAL A 77 14.40 -15.50 24.82
N ASP A 78 13.51 -15.44 25.81
CA ASP A 78 13.86 -15.74 27.20
C ASP A 78 13.73 -17.24 27.47
N ASP A 79 12.66 -17.87 26.97
CA ASP A 79 12.38 -19.30 27.06
C ASP A 79 11.47 -19.76 25.88
N SER A 80 10.92 -20.97 25.96
CA SER A 80 10.07 -21.54 24.90
C SER A 80 8.75 -20.78 24.68
N ASP A 81 8.29 -20.03 25.68
CA ASP A 81 6.95 -19.45 25.70
C ASP A 81 6.98 -17.91 25.73
N SER A 82 8.16 -17.29 25.85
CA SER A 82 8.30 -15.84 25.98
C SER A 82 9.43 -15.25 25.14
N ALA A 83 9.09 -14.16 24.45
CA ALA A 83 10.01 -13.35 23.69
C ALA A 83 9.60 -11.87 23.72
N ARG A 84 10.57 -10.97 23.62
CA ARG A 84 10.33 -9.52 23.57
C ARG A 84 11.22 -8.85 22.53
N VAL A 85 10.68 -7.85 21.85
CA VAL A 85 11.47 -6.95 20.99
C VAL A 85 12.33 -6.07 21.89
N ILE A 86 13.64 -6.09 21.69
CA ILE A 86 14.61 -5.25 22.43
C ILE A 86 15.35 -4.26 21.53
N GLU A 87 15.24 -4.43 20.21
CA GLU A 87 15.60 -3.44 19.21
C GLU A 87 14.51 -3.45 18.13
N PRO A 88 13.87 -2.31 17.83
CA PRO A 88 12.87 -2.25 16.77
C PRO A 88 13.53 -2.39 15.39
N ALA A 89 12.90 -3.13 14.48
CA ALA A 89 13.32 -3.16 13.08
C ALA A 89 12.89 -1.87 12.37
N ARG A 90 13.63 -1.46 11.34
CA ARG A 90 13.25 -0.32 10.51
C ARG A 90 12.92 -0.74 9.09
N VAL A 91 12.05 0.05 8.48
CA VAL A 91 11.52 -0.21 7.14
C VAL A 91 12.46 0.40 6.11
N THR A 92 13.26 -0.42 5.44
CA THR A 92 14.19 0.04 4.38
C THR A 92 13.61 -0.11 2.98
N GLY A 93 12.56 -0.93 2.82
CA GLY A 93 11.83 -1.14 1.57
C GLY A 93 12.23 -2.41 0.82
N ALA A 94 11.24 -3.08 0.24
CA ALA A 94 11.47 -4.23 -0.61
C ALA A 94 11.95 -3.75 -2.01
N GLY A 95 13.26 -3.82 -2.24
CA GLY A 95 13.95 -3.57 -3.50
C GLY A 95 13.72 -4.62 -4.58
N GLU A 96 14.22 -4.36 -5.78
CA GLU A 96 13.99 -5.17 -6.98
C GLU A 96 14.68 -6.55 -6.95
N PHE A 97 13.92 -7.59 -7.35
CA PHE A 97 14.30 -8.95 -7.78
C PHE A 97 15.04 -9.91 -6.81
N SER A 98 14.34 -11.00 -6.41
CA SER A 98 14.79 -12.41 -6.54
C SER A 98 13.61 -13.38 -6.28
N THR A 99 13.61 -14.55 -6.93
CA THR A 99 12.42 -15.42 -7.11
C THR A 99 12.51 -16.74 -6.32
N THR A 100 11.55 -16.98 -5.41
CA THR A 100 11.23 -18.33 -4.90
C THR A 100 9.71 -18.52 -4.74
N ILE A 101 9.17 -19.64 -5.26
CA ILE A 101 7.78 -19.82 -5.74
C ILE A 101 6.66 -19.52 -4.71
N ASP A 102 6.86 -19.78 -3.41
CA ASP A 102 5.83 -19.49 -2.38
C ASP A 102 5.98 -18.09 -1.75
N ALA A 103 7.21 -17.57 -1.67
CA ALA A 103 7.48 -16.19 -1.29
C ALA A 103 6.97 -15.23 -2.38
N VAL A 104 7.06 -15.62 -3.66
CA VAL A 104 6.63 -14.85 -4.83
C VAL A 104 5.15 -14.44 -4.79
N ARG A 105 4.24 -15.24 -4.22
CA ARG A 105 2.80 -14.87 -4.20
C ARG A 105 2.48 -13.83 -3.12
N LEU A 106 3.19 -13.87 -2.00
CA LEU A 106 3.00 -12.97 -0.84
C LEU A 106 3.88 -11.70 -0.97
N GLN A 107 5.08 -11.85 -1.53
CA GLN A 107 5.94 -10.76 -1.99
C GLN A 107 5.33 -10.03 -3.18
N ALA A 108 4.56 -10.68 -4.07
CA ALA A 108 3.86 -9.99 -5.16
C ALA A 108 2.88 -8.94 -4.63
N THR A 109 2.15 -9.18 -3.54
CA THR A 109 1.24 -8.18 -2.97
C THR A 109 1.97 -6.96 -2.39
N THR A 110 3.14 -7.17 -1.81
CA THR A 110 3.91 -6.12 -1.12
C THR A 110 4.94 -5.42 -2.02
N HIS A 111 5.52 -6.10 -3.00
CA HIS A 111 6.31 -5.49 -4.09
C HIS A 111 5.45 -4.75 -5.12
N ARG A 112 4.18 -5.16 -5.32
CA ARG A 112 3.26 -4.34 -6.14
C ARG A 112 3.09 -2.93 -5.54
N LEU A 113 3.26 -2.77 -4.23
CA LEU A 113 3.23 -1.49 -3.50
C LEU A 113 4.57 -0.72 -3.53
N THR A 114 5.71 -1.35 -3.82
CA THR A 114 7.03 -0.68 -3.71
C THR A 114 7.34 0.26 -4.88
N ASP A 115 6.79 -0.04 -6.06
CA ASP A 115 6.69 0.89 -7.19
C ASP A 115 5.40 1.76 -7.12
N GLY A 116 4.73 1.74 -5.95
CA GLY A 116 3.30 1.97 -5.70
C GLY A 116 2.83 3.41 -5.71
N SER A 117 3.01 4.08 -6.84
CA SER A 117 2.10 5.14 -7.25
C SER A 117 1.11 4.59 -8.27
N PHE A 118 -0.16 5.01 -8.16
CA PHE A 118 -1.06 4.91 -9.29
C PHE A 118 -0.49 5.77 -10.43
N PRO A 119 -0.14 5.21 -11.59
CA PRO A 119 0.56 5.96 -12.63
C PRO A 119 -0.36 6.93 -13.39
N VAL A 120 -1.68 6.71 -13.30
CA VAL A 120 -2.70 7.57 -13.89
C VAL A 120 -3.78 7.95 -12.86
N ASN A 121 -4.46 9.06 -13.10
CA ASN A 121 -5.29 9.73 -12.09
C ASN A 121 -6.79 9.36 -12.14
N HIS A 122 -7.27 8.75 -13.22
CA HIS A 122 -8.69 8.41 -13.41
C HIS A 122 -8.98 6.89 -13.25
N PRO A 123 -10.01 6.47 -12.48
CA PRO A 123 -10.32 5.05 -12.25
C PRO A 123 -10.69 4.27 -13.52
N LYS A 124 -11.28 4.97 -14.50
CA LYS A 124 -11.58 4.39 -15.83
C LYS A 124 -10.38 3.71 -16.46
N ASN A 125 -9.17 4.20 -16.21
CA ASN A 125 -7.97 3.67 -16.86
C ASN A 125 -7.63 2.24 -16.36
N TYR A 126 -8.02 1.88 -15.15
CA TYR A 126 -7.77 0.54 -14.60
C TYR A 126 -8.91 -0.42 -14.92
N LEU A 127 -10.15 0.06 -14.83
CA LEU A 127 -11.31 -0.72 -15.26
C LEU A 127 -11.25 -1.01 -16.77
N GLY A 128 -10.83 -0.02 -17.57
CA GLY A 128 -10.69 -0.13 -19.02
C GLY A 128 -9.63 -1.14 -19.42
N TYR A 129 -8.53 -1.27 -18.67
CA TYR A 129 -7.55 -2.31 -18.91
C TYR A 129 -8.13 -3.72 -18.68
N ALA A 130 -8.91 -3.91 -17.61
CA ALA A 130 -9.63 -5.16 -17.37
C ALA A 130 -10.65 -5.49 -18.47
N LEU A 131 -11.35 -4.48 -19.01
CA LEU A 131 -12.23 -4.67 -20.16
C LEU A 131 -11.45 -5.06 -21.43
N ALA A 132 -10.29 -4.44 -21.68
CA ALA A 132 -9.45 -4.74 -22.84
C ALA A 132 -8.90 -6.18 -22.81
N VAL A 133 -8.55 -6.71 -21.64
CA VAL A 133 -8.14 -8.12 -21.47
C VAL A 133 -9.25 -9.11 -21.86
N ALA A 134 -10.51 -8.68 -21.79
CA ALA A 134 -11.68 -9.54 -22.03
C ALA A 134 -12.16 -9.58 -23.48
N VAL A 135 -11.51 -8.83 -24.37
CA VAL A 135 -11.85 -8.74 -25.80
C VAL A 135 -10.83 -9.55 -26.60
N ASP A 136 -11.30 -10.26 -27.62
CA ASP A 136 -10.42 -10.96 -28.56
C ASP A 136 -9.55 -9.95 -29.33
N GLY A 137 -8.24 -10.19 -29.38
CA GLY A 137 -7.27 -9.34 -30.07
C GLY A 137 -6.10 -8.95 -29.18
N ASP A 138 -5.33 -7.96 -29.65
CA ASP A 138 -4.22 -7.41 -28.88
C ASP A 138 -4.75 -6.45 -27.80
N THR A 139 -4.57 -6.82 -26.53
CA THR A 139 -5.06 -6.05 -25.38
C THR A 139 -4.51 -4.62 -25.36
N GLU A 140 -3.24 -4.42 -25.73
CA GLU A 140 -2.62 -3.10 -25.71
C GLU A 140 -3.27 -2.16 -26.73
N THR A 141 -3.47 -2.64 -27.96
CA THR A 141 -4.18 -1.91 -29.03
C THR A 141 -5.59 -1.54 -28.58
N VAL A 142 -6.37 -2.52 -28.10
CA VAL A 142 -7.75 -2.27 -27.62
C VAL A 142 -7.78 -1.23 -26.50
N TYR A 143 -6.82 -1.29 -25.57
CA TYR A 143 -6.72 -0.35 -24.46
C TYR A 143 -6.37 1.07 -24.93
N VAL A 144 -5.40 1.21 -25.82
CA VAL A 144 -4.98 2.53 -26.35
C VAL A 144 -6.12 3.18 -27.12
N ASP A 145 -6.80 2.42 -27.97
CA ASP A 145 -7.86 2.92 -28.85
C ASP A 145 -9.10 3.39 -28.09
N ASN A 146 -9.38 2.83 -26.91
CA ASN A 146 -10.64 3.07 -26.20
C ASN A 146 -10.49 3.76 -24.83
N VAL A 147 -9.28 3.82 -24.26
CA VAL A 147 -9.11 4.26 -22.87
C VAL A 147 -8.12 5.40 -22.74
N ILE A 148 -6.83 5.14 -23.02
CA ILE A 148 -5.74 6.12 -22.99
C ILE A 148 -4.45 5.51 -23.55
N ASN A 149 -3.60 6.33 -24.17
CA ASN A 149 -2.23 5.97 -24.54
C ASN A 149 -1.28 5.95 -23.32
N ALA A 150 -1.50 5.01 -22.39
CA ALA A 150 -0.68 4.79 -21.20
C ALA A 150 -0.75 3.33 -20.74
N ILE A 151 -0.34 2.41 -21.62
CA ILE A 151 -0.50 0.94 -21.44
C ILE A 151 0.11 0.47 -20.12
N SER A 152 1.40 0.74 -19.90
CA SER A 152 2.12 0.34 -18.69
C SER A 152 1.44 0.87 -17.43
N GLY A 153 0.88 2.07 -17.51
CA GLY A 153 0.15 2.70 -16.42
C GLY A 153 -1.18 2.00 -16.11
N GLY A 154 -2.00 1.77 -17.14
CA GLY A 154 -3.27 1.06 -17.02
C GLY A 154 -3.10 -0.35 -16.48
N ARG A 155 -2.15 -1.11 -17.06
CA ARG A 155 -1.79 -2.45 -16.63
C ARG A 155 -1.37 -2.50 -15.17
N ARG A 156 -0.40 -1.67 -14.78
CA ARG A 156 0.13 -1.64 -13.41
C ARG A 156 -0.97 -1.36 -12.39
N GLY A 157 -1.83 -0.38 -12.66
CA GLY A 157 -2.95 -0.08 -11.75
C GLY A 157 -4.01 -1.18 -11.69
N ALA A 158 -4.29 -1.87 -12.80
CA ALA A 158 -5.19 -3.02 -12.81
C ALA A 158 -4.65 -4.20 -12.01
N ILE A 159 -3.34 -4.46 -12.07
CA ILE A 159 -2.65 -5.49 -11.26
C ILE A 159 -2.67 -5.10 -9.77
N LEU A 160 -2.38 -3.83 -9.46
CA LEU A 160 -2.43 -3.26 -8.12
C LEU A 160 -3.81 -3.41 -7.46
N LEU A 161 -4.87 -3.12 -8.23
CA LEU A 161 -6.25 -3.25 -7.80
C LEU A 161 -6.79 -4.69 -7.87
N ASN A 162 -5.92 -5.66 -8.14
CA ASN A 162 -6.28 -7.07 -8.25
C ASN A 162 -7.41 -7.31 -9.26
N LEU A 163 -7.42 -6.59 -10.37
CA LEU A 163 -8.33 -6.81 -11.50
C LEU A 163 -7.76 -7.83 -12.50
N VAL A 164 -6.43 -7.87 -12.59
CA VAL A 164 -5.70 -8.70 -13.55
C VAL A 164 -4.54 -9.41 -12.83
N ASN A 165 -4.31 -10.67 -13.21
CA ASN A 165 -3.13 -11.44 -12.84
C ASN A 165 -2.05 -11.27 -13.91
N ASP A 166 -0.86 -10.91 -13.47
CA ASP A 166 0.36 -10.95 -14.28
C ASP A 166 0.74 -12.42 -14.53
N GLN A 167 0.70 -12.88 -15.78
CA GLN A 167 1.16 -14.22 -16.15
C GLN A 167 2.20 -14.15 -17.28
N PRO A 168 3.13 -15.13 -17.36
CA PRO A 168 4.18 -15.15 -18.37
C PRO A 168 3.68 -15.12 -19.82
N ASN A 169 2.46 -15.59 -20.07
CA ASN A 169 1.88 -15.77 -21.41
C ASN A 169 0.74 -14.79 -21.69
N GLY A 170 0.65 -13.70 -20.93
CA GLY A 170 -0.38 -12.69 -21.09
C GLY A 170 -1.29 -12.57 -19.87
N ASP A 171 -1.84 -11.38 -19.73
CA ASP A 171 -2.67 -10.99 -18.59
C ASP A 171 -4.00 -11.74 -18.56
N SER A 172 -4.44 -12.13 -17.37
CA SER A 172 -5.73 -12.82 -17.18
C SER A 172 -6.57 -12.15 -16.09
N LEU A 173 -7.89 -12.19 -16.24
CA LEU A 173 -8.79 -11.59 -15.27
C LEU A 173 -8.73 -12.33 -13.92
N THR A 174 -8.77 -11.57 -12.84
CA THR A 174 -9.12 -12.10 -11.51
C THR A 174 -10.63 -12.24 -11.40
N HIS A 175 -11.13 -12.78 -10.28
CA HIS A 175 -12.56 -12.73 -9.97
C HIS A 175 -13.11 -11.29 -9.96
N LEU A 176 -12.35 -10.33 -9.42
CA LEU A 176 -12.76 -8.92 -9.37
C LEU A 176 -12.78 -8.29 -10.77
N GLY A 177 -11.76 -8.56 -11.60
CA GLY A 177 -11.74 -8.11 -13.00
C GLY A 177 -12.88 -8.72 -13.82
N ALA A 178 -13.24 -9.98 -13.58
CA ALA A 178 -14.38 -10.61 -14.23
C ALA A 178 -15.71 -9.93 -13.85
N GLU A 179 -15.86 -9.40 -12.62
CA GLU A 179 -17.04 -8.59 -12.26
C GLU A 179 -17.08 -7.26 -13.02
N VAL A 180 -15.93 -6.62 -13.30
CA VAL A 180 -15.87 -5.42 -14.15
C VAL A 180 -16.41 -5.73 -15.55
N VAL A 181 -16.03 -6.88 -16.11
CA VAL A 181 -16.50 -7.32 -17.43
C VAL A 181 -17.99 -7.64 -17.42
N ARG A 182 -18.49 -8.36 -16.40
CA ARG A 182 -19.93 -8.65 -16.26
C ARG A 182 -20.73 -7.36 -16.14
N PHE A 183 -20.25 -6.40 -15.35
CA PHE A 183 -20.87 -5.09 -15.21
C PHE A 183 -20.90 -4.33 -16.55
N GLY A 184 -19.79 -4.32 -17.30
CA GLY A 184 -19.74 -3.69 -18.63
C GLY A 184 -20.76 -4.29 -19.59
N ARG A 185 -20.89 -5.63 -19.61
CA ARG A 185 -21.89 -6.34 -20.43
C ARG A 185 -23.33 -6.01 -20.00
N ASP A 186 -23.60 -5.97 -18.71
CA ASP A 186 -24.92 -5.62 -18.17
C ASP A 186 -25.34 -4.20 -18.54
N GLN A 187 -24.42 -3.22 -18.42
CA GLN A 187 -24.73 -1.82 -18.67
C GLN A 187 -24.82 -1.46 -20.16
N HIS A 188 -24.02 -2.11 -21.01
CA HIS A 188 -23.82 -1.70 -22.41
C HIS A 188 -24.13 -2.80 -23.43
N GLY A 189 -24.60 -3.96 -22.99
CA GLY A 189 -24.89 -5.14 -23.83
C GLY A 189 -23.67 -5.93 -24.29
N SER A 190 -22.49 -5.30 -24.38
CA SER A 190 -21.22 -5.96 -24.74
C SER A 190 -20.01 -5.24 -24.14
N VAL A 191 -18.86 -5.92 -24.10
CA VAL A 191 -17.59 -5.32 -23.65
C VAL A 191 -17.10 -4.25 -24.62
N THR A 192 -17.22 -4.49 -25.93
CA THR A 192 -16.86 -3.52 -26.97
C THR A 192 -17.69 -2.24 -26.88
N ALA A 193 -18.99 -2.34 -26.61
CA ALA A 193 -19.84 -1.17 -26.39
C ALA A 193 -19.45 -0.41 -25.10
N ALA A 194 -19.08 -1.13 -24.03
CA ALA A 194 -18.57 -0.51 -22.81
C ALA A 194 -17.25 0.25 -23.05
N LEU A 195 -16.34 -0.30 -23.85
CA LEU A 195 -15.10 0.35 -24.26
C LEU A 195 -15.35 1.58 -25.13
N ALA A 196 -16.29 1.51 -26.07
CA ALA A 196 -16.70 2.68 -26.86
C ALA A 196 -17.26 3.81 -25.99
N GLU A 197 -18.01 3.49 -24.92
CA GLU A 197 -18.44 4.50 -23.95
C GLU A 197 -17.25 5.13 -23.19
N PHE A 198 -16.25 4.32 -22.79
CA PHE A 198 -15.05 4.80 -22.09
C PHE A 198 -14.23 5.81 -22.92
N ASP A 199 -14.25 5.65 -24.24
CA ASP A 199 -13.60 6.58 -25.16
C ASP A 199 -14.26 7.96 -25.13
N THR A 200 -15.59 8.03 -25.02
CA THR A 200 -16.32 9.31 -24.93
C THR A 200 -15.96 10.15 -23.69
N TRP A 201 -15.35 9.53 -22.69
CA TRP A 201 -14.89 10.15 -21.44
C TRP A 201 -13.43 10.61 -21.51
N THR A 202 -12.69 10.23 -22.55
CA THR A 202 -11.29 10.63 -22.72
C THR A 202 -11.16 12.15 -22.78
N GLY A 203 -10.19 12.69 -22.04
CA GLY A 203 -9.95 14.13 -21.94
C GLY A 203 -10.94 14.90 -21.04
N ARG A 204 -11.98 14.26 -20.48
CA ARG A 204 -12.89 14.94 -19.55
C ARG A 204 -12.28 15.08 -18.16
N SER A 205 -12.43 16.25 -17.57
CA SER A 205 -12.05 16.54 -16.18
C SER A 205 -13.19 16.31 -15.18
N THR A 206 -14.39 16.00 -15.65
CA THR A 206 -15.58 15.75 -14.82
C THR A 206 -15.30 14.62 -13.82
N ARG A 207 -15.74 14.80 -12.57
CA ARG A 207 -15.60 13.78 -11.52
C ARG A 207 -16.31 12.50 -11.94
N PHE A 208 -15.74 11.33 -11.63
CA PHE A 208 -16.28 10.08 -12.17
C PHE A 208 -17.66 9.75 -11.58
N THR A 209 -17.90 10.12 -10.32
CA THR A 209 -19.23 10.05 -9.67
C THR A 209 -20.30 10.88 -10.37
N GLU A 210 -19.93 11.92 -11.12
CA GLU A 210 -20.86 12.75 -11.90
C GLU A 210 -20.95 12.24 -13.33
N LEU A 211 -19.81 11.88 -13.92
CA LEU A 211 -19.70 11.46 -15.32
C LEU A 211 -20.36 10.09 -15.56
N ALA A 212 -20.10 9.12 -14.68
CA ALA A 212 -20.59 7.76 -14.81
C ALA A 212 -20.86 7.15 -13.42
N PRO A 213 -21.97 7.55 -12.75
CA PRO A 213 -22.20 7.23 -11.33
C PRO A 213 -22.12 5.74 -10.98
N ARG A 214 -22.67 4.87 -11.84
CA ARG A 214 -22.66 3.41 -11.61
C ARG A 214 -21.25 2.83 -11.75
N TRP A 215 -20.47 3.32 -12.71
CA TRP A 215 -19.06 2.94 -12.87
C TRP A 215 -18.19 3.46 -11.72
N ALA A 216 -18.46 4.67 -11.23
CA ALA A 216 -17.79 5.21 -10.05
C ALA A 216 -18.09 4.40 -8.79
N GLN A 217 -19.32 3.88 -8.64
CA GLN A 217 -19.67 3.00 -7.53
C GLN A 217 -18.93 1.65 -7.60
N LEU A 218 -18.80 1.05 -8.79
CA LEU A 218 -17.96 -0.13 -9.00
C LEU A 218 -16.47 0.17 -8.73
N ALA A 219 -15.97 1.29 -9.25
CA ALA A 219 -14.59 1.71 -9.00
C ALA A 219 -14.34 1.92 -7.50
N ARG A 220 -15.32 2.47 -6.76
CA ARG A 220 -15.25 2.60 -5.31
C ARG A 220 -15.18 1.25 -4.62
N SER A 221 -16.01 0.27 -5.01
CA SER A 221 -16.00 -1.06 -4.39
C SER A 221 -14.69 -1.83 -4.64
N VAL A 222 -14.03 -1.58 -5.78
CA VAL A 222 -12.67 -2.04 -6.06
C VAL A 222 -11.66 -1.30 -5.18
N ALA A 223 -11.70 0.04 -5.16
CA ALA A 223 -10.72 0.87 -4.46
C ALA A 223 -10.69 0.61 -2.95
N ILE A 224 -11.83 0.37 -2.30
CA ILE A 224 -11.89 0.10 -0.84
C ILE A 224 -11.34 -1.28 -0.45
N GLN A 225 -11.16 -2.20 -1.40
CA GLN A 225 -10.49 -3.48 -1.14
C GLN A 225 -8.96 -3.31 -1.12
N TYR A 226 -8.46 -2.27 -1.77
CA TYR A 226 -7.04 -1.94 -1.79
C TYR A 226 -6.61 -1.41 -0.42
N GLU A 227 -5.59 -2.04 0.15
CA GLU A 227 -5.17 -1.83 1.53
C GLU A 227 -4.73 -0.39 1.84
N PRO A 228 -3.91 0.29 1.00
CA PRO A 228 -3.60 1.70 1.20
C PRO A 228 -4.84 2.61 1.26
N THR A 229 -5.90 2.29 0.50
CA THR A 229 -7.16 3.05 0.57
C THR A 229 -7.78 2.90 1.95
N ARG A 230 -7.83 1.67 2.49
CA ARG A 230 -8.39 1.42 3.83
C ARG A 230 -7.58 2.13 4.91
N LEU A 231 -6.24 2.07 4.83
CA LEU A 231 -5.35 2.80 5.74
C LEU A 231 -5.67 4.30 5.75
N ILE A 232 -5.79 4.91 4.57
CA ILE A 232 -6.12 6.35 4.43
C ILE A 232 -7.50 6.66 5.00
N ILE A 233 -8.52 5.84 4.69
CA ILE A 233 -9.88 6.04 5.21
C ILE A 233 -9.87 5.97 6.74
N THR A 234 -9.28 4.92 7.32
CA THR A 234 -9.23 4.74 8.77
C THR A 234 -8.44 5.86 9.46
N ALA A 235 -7.32 6.31 8.87
CA ALA A 235 -6.56 7.45 9.38
C ALA A 235 -7.41 8.73 9.40
N LEU A 236 -8.09 9.04 8.29
CA LEU A 236 -8.96 10.20 8.19
C LEU A 236 -10.15 10.11 9.14
N GLU A 237 -10.75 8.94 9.31
CA GLU A 237 -11.83 8.74 10.28
C GLU A 237 -11.39 9.05 11.71
N ARG A 238 -10.20 8.59 12.12
CA ARG A 238 -9.63 8.90 13.44
C ARG A 238 -9.30 10.40 13.61
N ILE A 239 -8.70 11.02 12.59
CA ILE A 239 -8.41 12.46 12.58
C ILE A 239 -9.71 13.28 12.73
N HIS A 240 -10.76 12.89 11.99
CA HIS A 240 -12.06 13.55 12.05
C HIS A 240 -12.77 13.35 13.40
N GLN A 241 -12.66 12.16 14.00
CA GLN A 241 -13.18 11.88 15.34
C GLN A 241 -12.51 12.76 16.40
N ASN A 242 -11.24 13.11 16.20
CA ASN A 242 -10.48 14.03 17.06
C ASN A 242 -10.74 15.52 16.77
N GLY A 243 -11.65 15.84 15.85
CA GLY A 243 -12.12 17.21 15.58
C GLY A 243 -11.44 17.92 14.41
N THR A 244 -10.41 17.34 13.81
CA THR A 244 -9.74 17.93 12.64
C THR A 244 -10.45 17.49 11.37
N ARG A 245 -11.12 18.41 10.67
CA ARG A 245 -11.84 18.10 9.42
C ARG A 245 -11.01 18.30 8.15
N ASP A 246 -9.99 19.15 8.22
CA ASP A 246 -9.11 19.48 7.09
C ASP A 246 -7.71 18.96 7.38
N ALA A 247 -7.52 17.65 7.20
CA ALA A 247 -6.23 17.03 7.41
C ALA A 247 -5.23 17.45 6.32
N THR A 248 -3.99 17.66 6.70
CA THR A 248 -2.85 17.85 5.78
C THR A 248 -2.27 16.50 5.35
N LEU A 249 -1.35 16.51 4.39
CA LEU A 249 -0.60 15.32 4.01
C LEU A 249 0.23 14.73 5.18
N ALA A 250 0.76 15.60 6.05
CA ALA A 250 1.50 15.19 7.23
C ALA A 250 0.59 14.53 8.27
N ASP A 251 -0.60 15.10 8.52
CA ASP A 251 -1.56 14.55 9.50
C ASP A 251 -1.96 13.12 9.14
N ILE A 252 -2.28 12.88 7.86
CA ILE A 252 -2.67 11.54 7.41
C ILE A 252 -1.50 10.57 7.43
N ALA A 253 -0.28 11.01 7.11
CA ALA A 253 0.89 10.15 7.13
C ALA A 253 1.24 9.72 8.55
N LEU A 254 1.12 10.64 9.52
CA LEU A 254 1.35 10.36 10.94
C LEU A 254 0.29 9.43 11.52
N GLU A 255 -0.99 9.70 11.27
CA GLU A 255 -2.05 8.81 11.79
C GLU A 255 -2.01 7.44 11.12
N ALA A 256 -1.69 7.38 9.82
CA ALA A 256 -1.45 6.12 9.13
C ALA A 256 -0.26 5.36 9.74
N ALA A 257 0.83 6.05 10.09
CA ALA A 257 1.98 5.42 10.73
C ALA A 257 1.63 4.83 12.10
N ARG A 258 0.77 5.48 12.89
CA ARG A 258 0.25 4.93 14.15
C ARG A 258 -0.60 3.68 13.96
N ILE A 259 -1.30 3.57 12.83
CA ILE A 259 -2.14 2.40 12.50
C ILE A 259 -1.28 1.24 12.01
N ASN A 260 -0.41 1.50 11.03
CA ASN A 260 0.45 0.51 10.40
C ASN A 260 1.68 1.22 9.81
N GLN A 261 2.72 1.40 10.61
CA GLN A 261 3.93 2.13 10.21
C GLN A 261 4.62 1.53 8.98
N PRO A 262 4.83 0.21 8.87
CA PRO A 262 5.45 -0.36 7.67
C PRO A 262 4.70 -0.02 6.38
N LEU A 263 3.37 -0.16 6.39
CA LEU A 263 2.55 0.19 5.23
C LEU A 263 2.56 1.70 4.98
N ALA A 264 2.43 2.52 6.02
CA ALA A 264 2.42 3.97 5.88
C ALA A 264 3.75 4.48 5.30
N VAL A 265 4.88 3.94 5.75
CA VAL A 265 6.19 4.29 5.20
C VAL A 265 6.29 3.90 3.73
N GLU A 266 5.74 2.74 3.36
CA GLU A 266 5.70 2.29 1.97
C GLU A 266 4.79 3.17 1.10
N VAL A 267 3.61 3.56 1.59
CA VAL A 267 2.61 4.31 0.84
C VAL A 267 2.98 5.79 0.69
N PHE A 268 3.44 6.42 1.76
CA PHE A 268 3.60 7.87 1.81
C PHE A 268 4.99 8.34 1.42
N PHE A 269 6.07 7.64 1.81
CA PHE A 269 7.42 8.20 1.76
C PHE A 269 8.28 7.63 0.63
N THR A 270 9.05 8.50 -0.01
CA THR A 270 10.01 8.13 -1.05
C THR A 270 11.12 7.26 -0.44
N GLN A 271 11.49 6.18 -1.15
CA GLN A 271 12.43 5.18 -0.63
C GLN A 271 13.77 5.81 -0.18
N HIS A 272 14.33 6.71 -0.99
CA HIS A 272 15.62 7.36 -0.72
C HIS A 272 15.57 8.43 0.39
N ARG A 273 14.39 8.74 0.95
CA ARG A 273 14.23 9.68 2.06
C ARG A 273 13.74 8.99 3.35
N ARG A 274 13.58 7.66 3.35
CA ARG A 274 13.08 6.93 4.54
C ARG A 274 13.99 7.07 5.75
N ASP A 275 15.30 7.15 5.54
CA ASP A 275 16.27 7.36 6.62
C ASP A 275 16.17 8.76 7.25
N ASP A 276 15.65 9.75 6.52
CA ASP A 276 15.36 11.07 7.09
C ASP A 276 14.06 11.07 7.89
N VAL A 277 13.10 10.26 7.44
CA VAL A 277 11.75 10.16 8.01
C VAL A 277 11.72 9.25 9.24
N LEU A 278 12.61 8.28 9.37
CA LEU A 278 12.66 7.37 10.51
C LEU A 278 13.80 7.75 11.47
N THR A 279 13.46 7.97 12.74
CA THR A 279 14.45 8.25 13.79
C THR A 279 15.31 7.01 14.11
N ALA A 280 16.30 7.20 14.98
CA ALA A 280 17.14 6.11 15.46
C ALA A 280 16.34 4.97 16.13
N ASP A 281 15.21 5.32 16.75
CA ASP A 281 14.34 4.41 17.48
C ASP A 281 13.22 3.85 16.57
N GLY A 282 13.19 4.25 15.31
CA GLY A 282 12.20 3.83 14.33
C GLY A 282 10.91 4.64 14.35
N ASP A 283 10.81 5.71 15.14
CA ASP A 283 9.67 6.63 15.11
C ASP A 283 9.68 7.55 13.89
N ILE A 284 8.53 8.17 13.57
CA ILE A 284 8.48 9.19 12.52
C ILE A 284 9.12 10.49 13.01
N ASN A 285 10.10 10.99 12.26
CA ASN A 285 10.70 12.30 12.43
C ASN A 285 9.77 13.39 11.87
N GLU A 286 8.88 13.93 12.72
CA GLU A 286 7.88 14.92 12.30
C GLU A 286 8.47 16.18 11.68
N ALA A 287 9.70 16.57 12.05
CA ALA A 287 10.33 17.79 11.55
C ALA A 287 10.56 17.76 10.02
N VAL A 288 10.83 16.58 9.44
CA VAL A 288 11.08 16.45 8.00
C VAL A 288 9.79 16.42 7.16
N LEU A 289 8.62 16.28 7.79
CA LEU A 289 7.33 16.20 7.12
C LEU A 289 6.90 17.52 6.46
N THR A 290 7.62 18.61 6.72
CA THR A 290 7.47 19.91 6.07
C THR A 290 8.19 20.01 4.71
N ASP A 291 9.02 19.03 4.36
CA ASP A 291 9.67 18.94 3.06
C ASP A 291 8.76 18.12 2.11
N PRO A 292 8.18 18.72 1.05
CA PRO A 292 7.31 17.98 0.14
C PRO A 292 8.02 16.84 -0.59
N THR A 293 9.35 16.83 -0.66
CA THR A 293 10.13 15.81 -1.38
C THR A 293 10.30 14.50 -0.61
N VAL A 294 9.93 14.46 0.69
CA VAL A 294 9.88 13.18 1.43
C VAL A 294 8.70 12.31 1.00
N TYR A 295 7.66 12.90 0.41
CA TYR A 295 6.46 12.18 0.00
C TYR A 295 6.53 11.68 -1.44
N LYS A 296 5.97 10.50 -1.70
CA LYS A 296 5.82 9.97 -3.08
C LYS A 296 4.86 10.88 -3.86
N SER A 297 5.24 11.33 -5.06
CA SER A 297 4.36 12.13 -5.91
C SER A 297 3.01 11.47 -6.17
N GLY A 298 3.03 10.15 -6.33
CA GLY A 298 1.86 9.34 -6.57
C GLY A 298 0.81 9.32 -5.47
N ILE A 299 1.18 9.48 -4.20
CA ILE A 299 0.20 9.48 -3.11
C ILE A 299 -0.63 10.77 -3.15
N HIS A 300 0.05 11.92 -3.28
CA HIS A 300 -0.60 13.23 -3.17
C HIS A 300 -1.15 13.77 -4.51
N PHE A 301 -0.74 13.19 -5.64
CA PHE A 301 -1.27 13.54 -6.96
C PHE A 301 -2.22 12.47 -7.50
N GLN A 302 -1.73 11.43 -8.16
CA GLN A 302 -2.57 10.47 -8.87
C GLN A 302 -3.50 9.68 -7.95
N PHE A 303 -3.00 9.11 -6.85
CA PHE A 303 -3.82 8.29 -5.96
C PHE A 303 -4.89 9.13 -5.26
N LYS A 304 -4.56 10.34 -4.79
CA LYS A 304 -5.55 11.26 -4.26
C LYS A 304 -6.64 11.60 -5.29
N TYR A 305 -6.27 11.83 -6.56
CA TYR A 305 -7.25 12.01 -7.62
C TYR A 305 -8.15 10.79 -7.83
N GLN A 306 -7.61 9.58 -7.77
CA GLN A 306 -8.40 8.35 -7.85
C GLN A 306 -9.47 8.32 -6.75
N LEU A 307 -9.07 8.60 -5.51
CA LEU A 307 -9.97 8.66 -4.35
C LEU A 307 -11.03 9.77 -4.49
N TYR A 308 -10.67 10.90 -5.08
CA TYR A 308 -11.61 11.96 -5.43
C TYR A 308 -12.65 11.48 -6.46
N HIS A 309 -12.20 10.88 -7.57
CA HIS A 309 -13.09 10.42 -8.64
C HIS A 309 -14.09 9.35 -8.17
N VAL A 310 -13.73 8.50 -7.20
CA VAL A 310 -14.63 7.46 -6.64
C VAL A 310 -15.44 7.93 -5.42
N GLY A 311 -15.45 9.23 -5.12
CA GLY A 311 -16.28 9.80 -4.07
C GLY A 311 -15.75 9.57 -2.65
N ILE A 312 -14.49 9.17 -2.46
CA ILE A 312 -13.91 8.96 -1.12
C ILE A 312 -13.45 10.31 -0.54
N LEU A 313 -12.74 11.11 -1.32
CA LEU A 313 -12.24 12.42 -0.91
C LEU A 313 -13.00 13.56 -1.60
N THR A 314 -13.11 14.70 -0.91
CA THR A 314 -13.79 15.89 -1.42
C THR A 314 -13.01 16.66 -2.50
N THR A 315 -11.69 16.53 -2.53
CA THR A 315 -10.80 17.24 -3.46
C THR A 315 -9.78 16.32 -4.12
N GLY A 316 -9.43 16.64 -5.37
CA GLY A 316 -8.39 15.96 -6.13
C GLY A 316 -6.97 16.23 -5.63
N GLY A 317 -6.01 15.49 -6.18
CA GLY A 317 -4.60 15.62 -5.84
C GLY A 317 -3.92 16.82 -6.50
N THR A 318 -2.63 17.00 -6.19
CA THR A 318 -1.78 18.02 -6.83
C THR A 318 -0.33 17.55 -6.88
N ASP A 319 0.38 17.89 -7.95
CA ASP A 319 1.83 17.74 -8.08
C ASP A 319 2.58 19.08 -7.86
N ASP A 320 1.84 20.16 -7.61
CA ASP A 320 2.43 21.46 -7.30
C ASP A 320 3.03 21.47 -5.89
N LYS A 321 4.36 21.51 -5.85
CA LYS A 321 5.15 21.54 -4.61
C LYS A 321 4.82 22.72 -3.69
N LYS A 322 4.25 23.81 -4.21
CA LYS A 322 3.86 24.97 -3.39
C LYS A 322 2.58 24.73 -2.59
N THR A 323 1.72 23.83 -3.07
CA THR A 323 0.38 23.61 -2.51
C THR A 323 0.17 22.20 -1.98
N VAL A 324 1.07 21.25 -2.30
CA VAL A 324 0.93 19.84 -1.90
C VAL A 324 0.74 19.62 -0.40
N LEU A 325 1.48 20.34 0.45
CA LEU A 325 1.39 20.15 1.91
C LEU A 325 0.09 20.73 2.50
N SER A 326 -0.47 21.77 1.88
CA SER A 326 -1.72 22.41 2.29
C SER A 326 -2.94 21.87 1.53
N ASN A 327 -2.76 20.96 0.59
CA ASN A 327 -3.84 20.35 -0.18
C ASN A 327 -4.64 19.39 0.71
N THR A 328 -5.79 19.87 1.18
CA THR A 328 -6.67 19.23 2.17
C THR A 328 -7.05 17.80 1.82
N TRP A 329 -6.95 16.90 2.80
CA TRP A 329 -7.48 15.55 2.77
C TRP A 329 -8.71 15.48 3.67
N ARG A 330 -9.88 15.27 3.05
CA ARG A 330 -11.15 15.20 3.76
C ARG A 330 -12.04 14.15 3.10
N LEU A 331 -12.59 13.26 3.92
CA LEU A 331 -13.62 12.31 3.49
C LEU A 331 -14.89 13.03 3.02
N GLU A 332 -15.44 12.58 1.90
CA GLU A 332 -16.74 13.05 1.40
C GLU A 332 -17.87 12.74 2.41
N GLN A 333 -17.82 11.55 3.00
CA GLN A 333 -18.79 11.08 4.00
C GLN A 333 -18.05 10.40 5.15
N ALA A 334 -17.96 11.08 6.29
CA ALA A 334 -17.37 10.53 7.50
C ALA A 334 -18.41 9.74 8.31
N VAL A 335 -18.02 8.59 8.88
CA VAL A 335 -18.90 7.72 9.68
C VAL A 335 -18.95 8.15 11.16
N GLY A 336 -18.00 8.97 11.62
CA GLY A 336 -17.96 9.55 12.97
C GLY A 336 -18.73 10.87 13.08
N SER A 337 -19.54 10.99 14.13
CA SER A 337 -20.54 12.03 14.40
C SER A 337 -20.21 13.43 13.88
N ALA A 338 -20.91 13.83 12.80
CA ALA A 338 -21.37 15.19 12.68
C ALA A 338 -22.33 15.44 13.85
N SER A 339 -21.87 16.15 14.88
CA SER A 339 -22.75 17.01 15.64
C SER A 339 -23.44 17.92 14.61
N GLY A 340 -24.70 17.59 14.30
CA GLY A 340 -25.58 18.43 13.51
C GLY A 340 -25.72 19.81 14.17
N PRO A 341 -26.14 20.83 13.41
CA PRO A 341 -26.28 22.17 13.95
C PRO A 341 -27.29 22.16 15.10
N ARG A 342 -26.88 22.69 16.27
CA ARG A 342 -27.81 23.31 17.21
C ARG A 342 -28.10 24.72 16.74
#